data_AF-A0A3N1DB55-F1
#
_entry.id   AF-A0A3N1DB55-F1
#
_cell.length_a   1.000
_cell.length_b   1.000
_cell.length_c   1.000
_cell.angle_alpha   90.00
_cell.angle_beta   90.00
_cell.angle_gamma   90.00
#
_symmetry.space_group_name_H-M   'P 1'
#
loop_
_entity.id
_entity.type
_entity.pdbx_description
1 polymer ?
#
loop_
_entity_poly.entity_id
_entity_poly.type
_entity_poly.pdbx_seq_one_letter_code
_entity_poly.pdbx_strand_id
1 'polypeptide(L)'
;MGFEDLYGACGSVISGDHEQGRRDLEGLLPQVVARGPRWMEGLVRVLLADLAGRRGDGGEGLAHLAAAVAVGWNDCVVAGHETGLRALTGAEGYREVHRRIAVSPADLEELRWIHAERACVDHDTMMMIGENIGRKDSSPTEVPQSALPTRTADGQGVLAARAMLRMRQRSQLNSVLASDTMRRSHVSSMAVIGNIGSSPFGGSGFGGGFGVGGFGSSAMEAASSQALANSRAATRRDAVRARAFCPTIGLPNSAAPAPDPS
;
A
#
# COMPACT_ATOMS: atom_id res chain seq x y z
N MET A 1 14.19 -16.66 -7.45
CA MET A 1 13.73 -15.34 -6.97
C MET A 1 12.25 -15.47 -6.66
N GLY A 2 11.89 -15.34 -5.39
CA GLY A 2 10.51 -15.42 -4.93
C GLY A 2 9.87 -14.05 -4.75
N PHE A 3 8.57 -14.05 -4.46
CA PHE A 3 7.84 -12.84 -4.08
C PHE A 3 8.39 -12.20 -2.80
N GLU A 4 8.87 -13.00 -1.83
CA GLU A 4 9.43 -12.49 -0.57
C GLU A 4 10.71 -11.67 -0.78
N ASP A 5 11.61 -12.11 -1.68
CA ASP A 5 12.84 -11.37 -2.00
C ASP A 5 12.51 -9.98 -2.57
N LEU A 6 11.53 -9.94 -3.49
CA LEU A 6 11.02 -8.71 -4.08
C LEU A 6 10.35 -7.82 -3.04
N TYR A 7 9.49 -8.38 -2.18
CA TYR A 7 8.81 -7.64 -1.12
C TYR A 7 9.81 -7.02 -0.13
N GLY A 8 10.85 -7.77 0.24
CA GLY A 8 11.94 -7.26 1.08
C GLY A 8 12.64 -6.05 0.45
N ALA A 9 13.05 -6.17 -0.81
CA ALA A 9 13.74 -5.07 -1.52
C ALA A 9 12.82 -3.86 -1.78
N CYS A 10 11.53 -4.09 -2.03
CA CYS A 10 10.56 -3.01 -2.21
C CYS A 10 10.12 -2.37 -0.89
N GLY A 11 10.41 -2.98 0.26
CA GLY A 11 9.96 -2.49 1.58
C GLY A 11 10.43 -1.07 1.86
N SER A 12 11.72 -0.79 1.60
CA SER A 12 12.32 0.54 1.74
C SER A 12 11.61 1.57 0.85
N VAL A 13 11.34 1.22 -0.42
CA VAL A 13 10.61 2.09 -1.36
C VAL A 13 9.18 2.36 -0.88
N ILE A 14 8.46 1.34 -0.39
CA ILE A 14 7.08 1.49 0.11
C ILE A 14 7.06 2.36 1.37
N SER A 15 8.07 2.24 2.24
CA SER A 15 8.20 3.05 3.45
C SER A 15 8.67 4.49 3.21
N GLY A 16 9.12 4.81 1.99
CA GLY A 16 9.63 6.13 1.61
C GLY A 16 11.13 6.34 1.81
N ASP A 17 11.89 5.31 2.22
CA ASP A 17 13.35 5.35 2.22
C ASP A 17 13.88 5.05 0.80
N HIS A 18 13.90 6.09 -0.03
CA HIS A 18 14.26 6.01 -1.43
C HIS A 18 15.75 5.65 -1.66
N GLU A 19 16.65 6.08 -0.78
CA GLU A 19 18.08 5.78 -0.92
C GLU A 19 18.38 4.32 -0.58
N GLN A 20 17.81 3.81 0.52
CA GLN A 20 17.94 2.40 0.84
C GLN A 20 17.23 1.54 -0.21
N GLY A 21 16.03 1.95 -0.64
CA GLY A 21 15.27 1.27 -1.68
C GLY A 21 16.03 1.16 -3.00
N ARG A 22 16.78 2.19 -3.40
CA ARG A 22 17.64 2.12 -4.58
C ARG A 22 18.71 1.03 -4.43
N ARG A 23 19.46 1.03 -3.32
CA ARG A 23 20.51 0.04 -3.04
C ARG A 23 19.96 -1.39 -3.03
N ASP A 24 18.81 -1.58 -2.39
CA ASP A 24 18.16 -2.88 -2.30
C ASP A 24 17.76 -3.40 -3.69
N LEU A 25 17.16 -2.54 -4.52
CA LEU A 25 16.77 -2.88 -5.89
C LEU A 25 17.96 -3.11 -6.82
N GLU A 26 19.03 -2.32 -6.71
CA GLU A 26 20.27 -2.53 -7.45
C GLU A 26 20.93 -3.86 -7.10
N GLY A 27 20.97 -4.23 -5.82
CA GLY A 27 21.46 -5.53 -5.37
C GLY A 27 20.59 -6.70 -5.83
N LEU A 28 19.28 -6.47 -6.00
CA LEU A 28 18.33 -7.47 -6.47
C LEU A 28 18.41 -7.69 -7.99
N LEU A 29 18.65 -6.62 -8.75
CA LEU A 29 18.52 -6.60 -10.21
C LEU A 29 19.33 -7.71 -10.93
N PRO A 30 20.62 -7.96 -10.64
CA PRO A 30 21.37 -9.03 -11.31
C PRO A 30 20.74 -10.41 -11.13
N GLN A 31 20.17 -10.68 -9.95
CA GLN A 31 19.52 -11.96 -9.66
C GLN A 31 18.19 -12.08 -10.40
N VAL A 32 17.45 -10.97 -10.53
CA VAL A 32 16.18 -10.95 -11.26
C VAL A 32 16.43 -11.10 -12.76
N VAL A 33 17.46 -10.46 -13.32
CA VAL A 33 17.87 -10.64 -14.72
C VAL A 33 18.28 -12.09 -15.00
N ALA A 34 19.03 -12.72 -14.09
CA ALA A 34 19.56 -14.06 -14.31
C ALA A 34 18.49 -15.18 -14.20
N ARG A 35 17.50 -15.03 -13.31
CA ARG A 35 16.59 -16.13 -12.93
C ARG A 35 15.18 -15.69 -12.53
N GLY A 36 14.86 -14.40 -12.62
CA GLY A 36 13.54 -13.86 -12.29
C GLY A 36 12.57 -13.97 -13.47
N PRO A 37 11.26 -13.93 -13.20
CA PRO A 37 10.29 -13.77 -14.28
C PRO A 37 10.39 -12.35 -14.87
N ARG A 38 10.09 -12.22 -16.17
CA ARG A 38 10.24 -10.94 -16.91
C ARG A 38 9.47 -9.76 -16.28
N TRP A 39 8.28 -10.00 -15.72
CA TRP A 39 7.53 -8.97 -15.01
C TRP A 39 8.26 -8.42 -13.78
N MET A 40 9.03 -9.26 -13.09
CA MET A 40 9.81 -8.84 -11.93
C MET A 40 10.99 -7.97 -12.37
N GLU A 41 11.65 -8.33 -13.48
CA GLU A 41 12.69 -7.49 -14.07
C GLU A 41 12.14 -6.12 -14.49
N GLY A 42 11.02 -6.13 -15.21
CA GLY A 42 10.34 -4.90 -15.61
C GLY A 42 10.00 -4.02 -14.41
N LEU A 43 9.43 -4.61 -13.35
CA LEU A 43 9.10 -3.88 -12.13
C LEU A 43 10.32 -3.25 -11.46
N VAL A 44 11.39 -4.02 -11.24
CA VAL A 44 12.61 -3.52 -10.59
C VAL A 44 13.20 -2.36 -11.41
N ARG A 45 13.26 -2.50 -12.74
CA ARG A 45 13.74 -1.45 -13.62
C ARG A 45 12.86 -0.19 -13.56
N VAL A 46 11.53 -0.33 -13.55
CA VAL A 46 10.64 0.84 -13.43
C VAL A 46 10.76 1.52 -12.06
N LEU A 47 10.93 0.77 -10.97
CA LEU A 47 11.18 1.36 -9.66
C LEU A 47 12.51 2.11 -9.61
N LEU A 48 13.58 1.56 -10.21
CA LEU A 48 14.85 2.26 -10.35
C LEU A 48 14.71 3.52 -11.21
N ALA A 49 13.93 3.45 -12.30
CA ALA A 49 13.61 4.62 -13.11
C ALA A 49 12.87 5.71 -12.32
N ASP A 50 11.90 5.34 -11.48
CA ASP A 50 11.22 6.28 -10.59
C ASP A 50 12.20 6.92 -9.60
N LEU A 51 13.04 6.13 -8.94
CA LEU A 51 14.01 6.64 -7.97
C LEU A 51 15.05 7.57 -8.62
N ALA A 52 15.54 7.24 -9.82
CA ALA A 52 16.42 8.12 -10.59
C ALA A 52 15.73 9.44 -10.98
N GLY A 53 14.48 9.37 -11.44
CA GLY A 53 13.66 10.55 -11.75
C GLY A 53 13.45 11.48 -10.55
N ARG A 54 13.22 10.92 -9.34
CA ARG A 54 13.11 11.71 -8.10
C ARG A 54 14.39 12.47 -7.74
N ARG A 55 15.55 11.95 -8.16
CA ARG A 55 16.87 12.57 -7.96
C ARG A 55 17.25 13.56 -9.07
N GLY A 56 16.40 13.70 -10.10
CA GLY A 56 16.69 14.52 -11.27
C GLY A 56 17.65 13.86 -12.27
N ASP A 57 17.95 12.57 -12.12
CA ASP A 57 18.80 11.83 -13.07
C ASP A 57 17.94 11.28 -14.22
N GLY A 58 17.65 12.16 -15.17
CA GLY A 58 16.84 11.82 -16.34
C GLY A 58 17.50 10.75 -17.24
N GLY A 59 18.83 10.74 -17.32
CA GLY A 59 19.57 9.80 -18.16
C GLY A 59 19.52 8.38 -17.62
N GLU A 60 19.85 8.20 -16.35
CA GLU A 60 19.74 6.90 -15.65
C GLU A 60 18.29 6.42 -15.63
N GLY A 61 17.35 7.31 -15.32
CA GLY A 61 15.92 6.99 -15.28
C GLY A 61 15.38 6.49 -16.62
N LEU A 62 15.71 7.17 -17.72
CA LEU A 62 15.33 6.74 -19.06
C LEU A 62 15.99 5.44 -19.48
N ALA A 63 17.25 5.19 -19.11
CA ALA A 63 17.92 3.93 -19.40
C ALA A 63 17.20 2.75 -18.72
N HIS A 64 16.81 2.91 -17.46
CA HIS A 64 16.04 1.90 -16.74
C HIS A 64 14.64 1.70 -17.34
N LEU A 65 13.92 2.79 -17.66
CA LEU A 65 12.61 2.71 -18.29
C LEU A 65 12.68 2.02 -19.66
N ALA A 66 13.65 2.39 -20.50
CA ALA A 66 13.85 1.75 -21.81
C ALA A 66 14.13 0.26 -21.68
N ALA A 67 14.93 -0.14 -20.70
CA ALA A 67 15.21 -1.54 -20.42
C ALA A 67 13.95 -2.28 -19.89
N ALA A 68 13.10 -1.62 -19.10
CA ALA A 68 11.82 -2.19 -18.68
C ALA A 68 10.89 -2.44 -19.89
N VAL A 69 10.78 -1.46 -20.80
CA VAL A 69 10.00 -1.60 -22.03
C VAL A 69 10.53 -2.74 -22.91
N ALA A 70 11.85 -2.87 -23.04
CA ALA A 70 12.47 -3.95 -23.79
C ALA A 70 12.13 -5.35 -23.23
N VAL A 71 11.89 -5.49 -21.92
CA VAL A 71 11.48 -6.77 -21.32
C VAL A 71 9.97 -7.00 -21.36
N GLY A 72 9.19 -6.10 -21.96
CA GLY A 72 7.74 -6.24 -22.16
C GLY A 72 6.89 -5.45 -21.16
N TRP A 73 7.45 -4.44 -20.51
CA TRP A 73 6.67 -3.51 -19.69
C TRP A 73 5.64 -2.75 -20.53
N ASN A 74 4.38 -2.80 -20.11
CA ASN A 74 3.26 -2.18 -20.83
C ASN A 74 2.42 -1.20 -19.99
N ASP A 75 2.85 -0.86 -18.77
CA ASP A 75 2.11 0.10 -17.95
C ASP A 75 2.43 1.53 -18.38
N CYS A 76 1.53 2.10 -19.19
CA CYS A 76 1.61 3.47 -19.69
C CYS A 76 0.99 4.51 -18.74
N VAL A 77 0.28 4.08 -17.70
CA VAL A 77 -0.40 5.02 -16.77
C VAL A 77 0.47 5.35 -15.55
N VAL A 78 1.50 4.55 -15.28
CA VAL A 78 2.39 4.69 -14.12
C VAL A 78 3.03 6.08 -13.99
N ALA A 79 3.35 6.77 -15.09
CA ALA A 79 3.91 8.13 -15.05
C ALA A 79 2.93 9.17 -14.47
N GLY A 80 1.62 8.88 -14.55
CA GLY A 80 0.58 9.68 -13.91
C GLY A 80 0.50 9.48 -12.40
N HIS A 81 1.09 8.41 -11.85
CA HIS A 81 0.94 8.02 -10.44
C HIS A 81 2.26 8.08 -9.65
N GLU A 82 3.40 7.90 -10.31
CA GLU A 82 4.72 7.90 -9.66
C GLU A 82 5.48 9.19 -9.94
N THR A 83 5.93 9.87 -8.88
CA THR A 83 6.50 11.22 -8.96
C THR A 83 7.77 11.29 -9.79
N GLY A 84 8.66 10.30 -9.67
CA GLY A 84 9.91 10.26 -10.40
C GLY A 84 9.72 9.94 -11.86
N LEU A 85 8.86 8.98 -12.20
CA LEU A 85 8.50 8.70 -13.60
C LEU A 85 7.81 9.91 -14.25
N ARG A 86 6.98 10.65 -13.50
CA ARG A 86 6.43 11.92 -13.98
C ARG A 86 7.53 12.92 -14.30
N ALA A 87 8.57 13.02 -13.46
CA ALA A 87 9.70 13.91 -13.72
C ALA A 87 10.46 13.52 -15.00
N LEU A 88 10.50 12.24 -15.37
CA LEU A 88 11.12 11.78 -16.61
C LEU A 88 10.38 12.21 -17.88
N THR A 89 9.12 12.64 -17.80
CA THR A 89 8.34 13.06 -18.99
C THR A 89 8.96 14.24 -19.74
N GLY A 90 9.74 15.08 -19.04
CA GLY A 90 10.49 16.20 -19.62
C GLY A 90 11.89 15.86 -20.13
N ALA A 91 12.37 14.63 -19.91
CA ALA A 91 13.72 14.22 -20.30
C ALA A 91 13.82 13.97 -21.82
N GLU A 92 14.98 14.31 -22.40
CA GLU A 92 15.27 14.05 -23.80
C GLU A 92 15.20 12.55 -24.10
N GLY A 93 14.40 12.16 -25.09
CA GLY A 93 14.20 10.76 -25.46
C GLY A 93 13.03 10.05 -24.77
N TYR A 94 12.39 10.65 -23.76
CA TYR A 94 11.21 10.05 -23.10
C TYR A 94 10.12 9.64 -24.10
N ARG A 95 9.76 10.55 -25.02
CA ARG A 95 8.73 10.28 -26.04
C ARG A 95 9.06 9.11 -26.95
N GLU A 96 10.34 8.83 -27.18
CA GLU A 96 10.77 7.68 -27.98
C GLU A 96 10.61 6.38 -27.20
N VAL A 97 10.98 6.36 -25.92
CA VAL A 97 10.77 5.20 -25.04
C VAL A 97 9.27 4.94 -24.86
N HIS A 98 8.48 5.98 -24.60
CA HIS A 98 7.04 5.89 -24.36
C HIS A 98 6.27 5.32 -25.56
N ARG A 99 6.61 5.75 -26.78
CA ARG A 99 5.96 5.26 -28.03
C ARG A 99 6.16 3.77 -28.28
N ARG A 100 7.12 3.12 -27.60
CA ARG A 100 7.37 1.67 -27.70
C ARG A 100 6.52 0.86 -26.72
N ILE A 101 5.85 1.51 -25.77
CA ILE A 101 4.92 0.84 -24.86
C ILE A 101 3.67 0.47 -25.67
N ALA A 102 3.31 -0.81 -25.67
CA ALA A 102 2.11 -1.32 -26.31
C ALA A 102 1.19 -1.95 -25.26
N VAL A 103 -0.06 -1.51 -25.20
CA VAL A 103 -1.03 -1.91 -24.17
C VAL A 103 -2.36 -2.28 -24.82
N SER A 104 -2.98 -3.39 -24.39
CA SER A 104 -4.33 -3.73 -24.83
C SER A 104 -5.37 -2.91 -24.05
N PRO A 105 -6.56 -2.65 -24.61
CA PRO A 105 -7.62 -1.98 -23.86
C PRO A 105 -7.99 -2.67 -22.54
N ALA A 106 -7.99 -4.01 -22.50
CA ALA A 106 -8.22 -4.77 -21.27
C ALA A 106 -7.09 -4.54 -20.23
N ASP A 107 -5.83 -4.55 -20.66
CA ASP A 107 -4.69 -4.20 -19.80
C ASP A 107 -4.75 -2.77 -19.30
N LEU A 108 -5.12 -1.81 -20.16
CA LEU A 108 -5.24 -0.40 -19.78
C LEU A 108 -6.33 -0.17 -18.72
N GLU A 109 -7.49 -0.81 -18.88
CA GLU A 109 -8.58 -0.76 -17.89
C GLU A 109 -8.09 -1.27 -16.52
N GLU A 110 -7.42 -2.42 -16.52
CA GLU A 110 -6.92 -3.01 -15.30
C GLU A 110 -5.83 -2.17 -14.64
N LEU A 111 -4.87 -1.63 -15.41
CA LEU A 111 -3.81 -0.78 -14.87
C LEU A 111 -4.40 0.47 -14.20
N ARG A 112 -5.37 1.13 -14.83
CA ARG A 112 -6.08 2.28 -14.23
C ARG A 112 -6.73 1.91 -12.91
N TRP A 113 -7.41 0.76 -12.87
CA TRP A 113 -8.02 0.26 -11.64
C TRP A 113 -6.97 -0.02 -10.56
N ILE A 114 -5.86 -0.72 -10.89
CA ILE A 114 -4.80 -1.05 -9.93
C ILE A 114 -4.22 0.23 -9.31
N HIS A 115 -3.89 1.25 -10.11
CA HIS A 115 -3.32 2.49 -9.58
C HIS A 115 -4.30 3.30 -8.74
N ALA A 116 -5.58 3.33 -9.12
CA ALA A 116 -6.63 3.93 -8.29
C ALA A 116 -6.75 3.19 -6.95
N GLU A 117 -6.75 1.86 -6.96
CA GLU A 117 -6.86 1.05 -5.74
C GLU A 117 -5.62 1.18 -4.84
N ARG A 118 -4.42 1.33 -5.39
CA ARG A 118 -3.20 1.63 -4.60
C ARG A 118 -3.36 2.93 -3.81
N ALA A 119 -3.90 3.98 -4.42
CA ALA A 119 -4.16 5.24 -3.73
C ALA A 119 -5.19 5.07 -2.60
N CYS A 120 -6.23 4.26 -2.82
CA CYS A 120 -7.19 3.91 -1.77
C CYS A 120 -6.55 3.13 -0.62
N VAL A 121 -5.68 2.14 -0.91
CA VAL A 121 -4.95 1.38 0.11
C VAL A 121 -4.09 2.30 0.98
N ASP A 122 -3.32 3.21 0.37
CA ASP A 122 -2.48 4.15 1.11
C ASP A 122 -3.34 5.08 2.00
N HIS A 123 -4.44 5.62 1.47
CA HIS A 123 -5.38 6.45 2.23
C HIS A 123 -6.02 5.69 3.41
N ASP A 124 -6.58 4.51 3.14
CA ASP A 124 -7.25 3.68 4.15
C ASP A 124 -6.26 3.27 5.26
N THR A 125 -4.99 3.01 4.90
CA THR A 125 -3.91 2.74 5.87
C THR A 125 -3.73 3.90 6.84
N MET A 126 -3.59 5.13 6.33
CA MET A 126 -3.43 6.32 7.16
C MET A 126 -4.65 6.53 8.08
N MET A 127 -5.86 6.35 7.55
CA MET A 127 -7.09 6.48 8.34
C MET A 127 -7.15 5.44 9.46
N MET A 128 -6.87 4.16 9.18
CA MET A 128 -6.86 3.11 10.20
C MET A 128 -5.84 3.36 11.31
N ILE A 129 -4.62 3.78 10.96
CA ILE A 129 -3.58 4.10 11.95
C ILE A 129 -4.00 5.31 12.79
N GLY A 130 -4.57 6.36 12.16
CA GLY A 130 -5.07 7.54 12.88
C GLY A 130 -6.21 7.21 13.83
N GLU A 131 -7.16 6.36 13.41
CA GLU A 131 -8.26 5.88 14.25
C GLU A 131 -7.75 5.14 15.49
N ASN A 132 -6.67 4.37 15.36
CA ASN A 132 -6.09 3.63 16.47
C ASN A 132 -5.50 4.49 17.59
N ILE A 133 -5.11 5.74 17.32
CA ILE A 133 -4.54 6.63 18.35
C ILE A 133 -5.54 6.91 19.48
N GLY A 134 -6.85 7.00 19.17
CA GLY A 134 -7.90 7.35 20.13
C GLY A 134 -8.77 6.19 20.62
N ARG A 135 -8.52 4.96 20.16
CA ARG A 135 -9.36 3.80 20.50
C ARG A 135 -9.07 3.29 21.91
N LYS A 136 -10.14 3.01 22.65
CA LYS A 136 -10.10 2.53 24.05
C LYS A 136 -10.32 1.02 24.17
N ASP A 137 -10.81 0.38 23.13
CA ASP A 137 -10.94 -1.08 23.07
C ASP A 137 -9.58 -1.76 22.87
N SER A 138 -9.55 -3.10 22.92
CA SER A 138 -8.36 -3.93 22.63
C SER A 138 -8.52 -4.83 21.40
N SER A 139 -9.64 -4.72 20.68
CA SER A 139 -9.94 -5.62 19.56
C SER A 139 -9.09 -5.29 18.34
N PRO A 140 -8.75 -6.28 17.50
CA PRO A 140 -8.02 -6.03 16.26
C PRO A 140 -8.78 -5.09 15.33
N THR A 141 -8.02 -4.31 14.57
CA THR A 141 -8.53 -3.51 13.46
C THR A 141 -8.73 -4.42 12.26
N GLU A 142 -9.95 -4.45 11.72
CA GLU A 142 -10.22 -5.12 10.46
C GLU A 142 -9.62 -4.30 9.30
N VAL A 143 -8.89 -4.97 8.40
CA VAL A 143 -8.21 -4.37 7.25
C VAL A 143 -8.68 -5.04 5.96
N PRO A 144 -9.81 -4.58 5.38
CA PRO A 144 -10.35 -5.15 4.14
C PRO A 144 -9.36 -5.03 2.98
N GLN A 145 -9.30 -6.05 2.12
CA GLN A 145 -8.40 -6.11 0.96
C GLN A 145 -9.19 -6.37 -0.32
N SER A 146 -8.84 -5.65 -1.38
CA SER A 146 -9.38 -5.93 -2.72
C SER A 146 -8.82 -7.22 -3.29
N ALA A 147 -9.68 -8.01 -3.94
CA ALA A 147 -9.25 -9.18 -4.69
C ALA A 147 -8.47 -8.75 -5.94
N LEU A 148 -7.36 -9.44 -6.22
CA LEU A 148 -6.60 -9.17 -7.44
C LEU A 148 -7.30 -9.78 -8.66
N PRO A 149 -7.27 -9.08 -9.82
CA PRO A 149 -7.78 -9.63 -11.07
C PRO A 149 -7.09 -10.96 -11.42
N THR A 150 -7.87 -11.95 -11.85
CA THR A 150 -7.38 -13.30 -12.18
C THR A 150 -7.30 -13.57 -13.68
N ARG A 151 -7.77 -12.63 -14.52
CA ARG A 151 -7.65 -12.77 -15.98
C ARG A 151 -6.19 -12.88 -16.41
N THR A 152 -5.94 -13.53 -17.53
CA THR A 152 -4.62 -13.52 -18.17
C THR A 152 -4.30 -12.10 -18.62
N ALA A 153 -3.13 -11.60 -18.25
CA ALA A 153 -2.61 -10.31 -18.69
C ALA A 153 -1.82 -10.48 -20.00
N ASP A 154 -1.90 -9.50 -20.89
CA ASP A 154 -1.18 -9.55 -22.16
C ASP A 154 0.27 -9.06 -22.02
N GLY A 155 0.51 -8.10 -21.11
CA GLY A 155 1.84 -7.57 -20.86
C GLY A 155 2.37 -7.72 -19.44
N GLN A 156 3.69 -7.53 -19.31
CA GLN A 156 4.41 -7.75 -18.06
C GLN A 156 4.13 -6.64 -17.03
N GLY A 157 3.75 -5.45 -17.48
CA GLY A 157 3.39 -4.31 -16.63
C GLY A 157 2.17 -4.58 -15.76
N VAL A 158 1.14 -5.26 -16.30
CA VAL A 158 -0.04 -5.64 -15.51
C VAL A 158 0.30 -6.63 -14.40
N LEU A 159 1.10 -7.67 -14.70
CA LEU A 159 1.54 -8.64 -13.70
C LEU A 159 2.37 -7.98 -12.60
N ALA A 160 3.26 -7.07 -12.98
CA ALA A 160 4.04 -6.26 -12.06
C ALA A 160 3.16 -5.33 -11.20
N ALA A 161 2.16 -4.68 -11.80
CA ALA A 161 1.22 -3.82 -11.09
C ALA A 161 0.38 -4.61 -10.07
N ARG A 162 -0.08 -5.82 -10.41
CA ARG A 162 -0.74 -6.74 -9.46
C ARG A 162 0.18 -7.10 -8.30
N ALA A 163 1.43 -7.44 -8.59
CA ALA A 163 2.42 -7.75 -7.56
C ALA A 163 2.66 -6.55 -6.64
N MET A 164 2.78 -5.34 -7.19
CA MET A 164 2.94 -4.10 -6.42
C MET A 164 1.71 -3.83 -5.53
N LEU A 165 0.50 -3.97 -6.05
CA LEU A 165 -0.72 -3.85 -5.23
C LEU A 165 -0.73 -4.88 -4.10
N ARG A 166 -0.36 -6.14 -4.38
CA ARG A 166 -0.25 -7.17 -3.33
C ARG A 166 0.75 -6.80 -2.24
N MET A 167 1.90 -6.24 -2.62
CA MET A 167 2.92 -5.77 -1.67
C MET A 167 2.40 -4.60 -0.83
N ARG A 168 1.68 -3.64 -1.43
CA ARG A 168 1.04 -2.52 -0.73
C ARG A 168 -0.01 -2.99 0.27
N GLN A 169 -0.89 -3.91 -0.14
CA GLN A 169 -1.89 -4.56 0.71
C GLN A 169 -1.25 -5.27 1.92
N ARG A 170 -0.14 -5.99 1.70
CA ARG A 170 0.62 -6.62 2.79
C ARG A 170 1.26 -5.58 3.71
N SER A 171 1.83 -4.52 3.15
CA SER A 171 2.40 -3.42 3.94
C SER A 171 1.34 -2.74 4.81
N GLN A 172 0.14 -2.51 4.28
CA GLN A 172 -1.01 -1.99 5.03
C GLN A 172 -1.34 -2.88 6.23
N LEU A 173 -1.47 -4.19 6.02
CA LEU A 173 -1.73 -5.15 7.10
C LEU A 173 -0.67 -5.05 8.22
N ASN A 174 0.61 -5.01 7.84
CA ASN A 174 1.70 -4.91 8.80
C ASN A 174 1.69 -3.58 9.57
N SER A 175 1.46 -2.46 8.88
CA SER A 175 1.40 -1.13 9.50
C SER A 175 0.23 -1.00 10.48
N VAL A 176 -0.95 -1.52 10.11
CA VAL A 176 -2.13 -1.53 11.00
C VAL A 176 -1.92 -2.46 12.18
N LEU A 177 -1.31 -3.63 11.99
CA LEU A 177 -0.97 -4.55 13.09
C LEU A 177 0.03 -3.93 14.08
N ALA A 178 1.05 -3.23 13.57
CA ALA A 178 2.01 -2.51 14.40
C ALA A 178 1.29 -1.41 15.23
N SER A 179 0.41 -0.65 14.58
CA SER A 179 -0.43 0.37 15.24
C SER A 179 -1.33 -0.24 16.33
N ASP A 180 -1.98 -1.37 16.05
CA ASP A 180 -2.79 -2.11 17.03
C ASP A 180 -1.96 -2.56 18.24
N THR A 181 -0.74 -3.03 18.01
CA THR A 181 0.16 -3.50 19.06
C THR A 181 0.55 -2.35 19.99
N MET A 182 0.89 -1.19 19.43
CA MET A 182 1.18 0.02 20.21
C MET A 182 -0.03 0.47 21.03
N ARG A 183 -1.22 0.52 20.42
CA ARG A 183 -2.46 0.89 21.10
C ARG A 183 -2.79 -0.06 22.26
N ARG A 184 -2.75 -1.37 22.04
CA ARG A 184 -3.05 -2.35 23.10
C ARG A 184 -2.08 -2.22 24.28
N SER A 185 -0.80 -2.05 23.98
CA SER A 185 0.23 -1.82 25.01
C SER A 185 -0.06 -0.56 25.82
N HIS A 186 -0.51 0.51 25.17
CA HIS A 186 -0.92 1.75 25.83
C HIS A 186 -2.15 1.56 26.74
N VAL A 187 -3.21 0.95 26.22
CA VAL A 187 -4.45 0.67 26.99
C VAL A 187 -4.16 -0.21 28.20
N SER A 188 -3.35 -1.27 28.05
CA SER A 188 -2.93 -2.13 29.16
C SER A 188 -2.14 -1.35 30.22
N SER A 189 -1.22 -0.48 29.80
CA SER A 189 -0.44 0.35 30.73
C SER A 189 -1.32 1.32 31.52
N MET A 190 -2.31 1.94 30.88
CA MET A 190 -3.28 2.82 31.55
C MET A 190 -4.14 2.06 32.57
N ALA A 191 -4.57 0.84 32.26
CA ALA A 191 -5.31 0.00 33.19
C ALA A 191 -4.50 -0.34 34.45
N VAL A 192 -3.21 -0.63 34.30
CA VAL A 192 -2.30 -0.90 35.43
C VAL A 192 -2.13 0.34 36.31
N ILE A 193 -1.90 1.52 35.73
CA ILE A 193 -1.77 2.78 36.48
C ILE A 193 -3.07 3.09 37.24
N GLY A 194 -4.22 2.92 36.59
CA GLY A 194 -5.52 3.10 37.23
C GLY A 194 -5.73 2.17 38.44
N ASN A 195 -5.22 0.93 38.38
CA ASN A 195 -5.35 -0.05 39.46
C ASN A 195 -4.32 0.13 40.60
N ILE A 196 -3.11 0.66 40.30
CA ILE A 196 -2.08 0.97 41.31
C ILE A 196 -2.51 2.14 42.19
N GLY A 197 -3.22 3.14 41.62
CA GLY A 197 -3.80 4.25 42.37
C GLY A 197 -4.92 3.84 43.35
N SER A 198 -5.46 2.62 43.22
CA SER A 198 -6.47 2.03 44.10
C SER A 198 -5.87 0.98 45.05
N SER A 199 -4.74 1.31 45.69
CA SER A 199 -4.14 0.44 46.70
C SER A 199 -5.01 0.36 47.98
N PRO A 200 -5.20 -0.84 48.58
CA PRO A 200 -6.06 -1.09 49.74
C PRO A 200 -5.43 -0.70 51.10
N PHE A 201 -4.25 -0.08 51.10
CA PHE A 201 -3.55 0.38 52.30
C PHE A 201 -3.58 1.91 52.36
N GLY A 202 -4.71 2.46 52.82
CA GLY A 202 -4.82 3.90 53.04
C GLY A 202 -6.23 4.37 53.36
N GLY A 203 -6.68 4.15 54.60
CA GLY A 203 -7.73 4.98 55.20
C GLY A 203 -9.02 4.25 55.58
N SER A 204 -8.98 3.50 56.67
CA SER A 204 -10.11 3.46 57.59
C SER A 204 -10.38 4.88 58.10
N GLY A 205 -11.36 5.58 57.52
CA GLY A 205 -11.68 6.96 57.88
C GLY A 205 -13.04 7.40 57.32
N PHE A 206 -14.10 7.03 58.03
CA PHE A 206 -15.37 7.75 58.23
C PHE A 206 -15.85 8.77 57.16
N GLY A 207 -17.03 8.50 56.59
CA GLY A 207 -17.91 9.44 55.86
C GLY A 207 -17.96 9.09 54.36
N GLY A 208 -19.07 8.74 53.73
CA GLY A 208 -20.47 9.08 53.97
C GLY A 208 -21.02 9.72 52.68
N GLY A 209 -21.81 8.97 51.91
CA GLY A 209 -22.70 9.52 50.88
C GLY A 209 -22.14 9.64 49.46
N PHE A 210 -22.84 9.00 48.51
CA PHE A 210 -22.80 9.24 47.05
C PHE A 210 -21.49 8.90 46.30
N GLY A 211 -21.05 7.64 46.39
CA GLY A 211 -20.07 7.07 45.45
C GLY A 211 -20.74 6.41 44.23
N VAL A 212 -21.49 7.17 43.43
CA VAL A 212 -22.00 6.72 42.13
C VAL A 212 -20.99 7.14 41.04
N GLY A 213 -20.45 6.18 40.26
CA GLY A 213 -20.12 6.48 38.85
C GLY A 213 -18.71 6.19 38.29
N GLY A 214 -17.81 5.50 38.98
CA GLY A 214 -16.42 5.35 38.47
C GLY A 214 -16.14 4.17 37.52
N PHE A 215 -16.79 3.01 37.72
CA PHE A 215 -16.44 1.77 37.00
C PHE A 215 -17.31 1.47 35.77
N GLY A 216 -18.46 2.14 35.62
CA GLY A 216 -19.33 1.97 34.45
C GLY A 216 -18.83 2.71 33.21
N SER A 217 -18.04 3.78 33.37
CA SER A 217 -17.63 4.65 32.27
C SER A 217 -16.61 3.99 31.35
N SER A 218 -15.55 3.36 31.87
CA SER A 218 -14.48 2.80 31.04
C SER A 218 -14.94 1.61 30.19
N ALA A 219 -15.75 0.72 30.74
CA ALA A 219 -16.33 -0.40 30.00
C ALA A 219 -17.32 0.09 28.93
N MET A 220 -18.14 1.10 29.24
CA MET A 220 -19.05 1.71 28.28
C MET A 220 -18.30 2.45 27.17
N GLU A 221 -17.21 3.15 27.50
CA GLU A 221 -16.34 3.82 26.53
C GLU A 221 -15.62 2.83 25.62
N ALA A 222 -15.12 1.71 26.16
CA ALA A 222 -14.52 0.65 25.36
C ALA A 222 -15.56 0.00 24.44
N ALA A 223 -16.78 -0.26 24.91
CA ALA A 223 -17.87 -0.78 24.10
C ALA A 223 -18.29 0.20 22.99
N SER A 224 -18.37 1.50 23.30
CA SER A 224 -18.66 2.56 22.32
C SER A 224 -17.54 2.69 21.27
N SER A 225 -16.28 2.68 21.70
CA SER A 225 -15.09 2.63 20.84
C SER A 225 -15.16 1.44 19.88
N GLN A 226 -15.49 0.26 20.41
CA GLN A 226 -15.64 -0.96 19.61
C GLN A 226 -16.78 -0.85 18.58
N ALA A 227 -17.94 -0.34 18.99
CA ALA A 227 -19.08 -0.19 18.10
C ALA A 227 -18.77 0.76 16.93
N LEU A 228 -18.08 1.88 17.22
CA LEU A 228 -17.62 2.81 16.19
C LEU A 228 -16.58 2.17 15.25
N ALA A 229 -15.63 1.41 15.80
CA ALA A 229 -14.65 0.68 15.01
C ALA A 229 -15.30 -0.35 14.08
N ASN A 230 -16.29 -1.10 14.58
CA ASN A 230 -17.06 -2.07 13.80
C ASN A 230 -17.86 -1.39 12.67
N SER A 231 -18.49 -0.24 12.96
CA SER A 231 -19.22 0.56 11.96
C SER A 231 -18.29 1.01 10.83
N ARG A 232 -17.12 1.57 11.17
CA ARG A 232 -16.11 1.99 10.18
C ARG A 232 -15.55 0.82 9.38
N ALA A 233 -15.31 -0.31 10.03
CA ALA A 233 -14.88 -1.53 9.35
C ALA A 233 -15.92 -2.02 8.34
N ALA A 234 -17.21 -1.97 8.68
CA ALA A 234 -18.30 -2.29 7.74
C ALA A 234 -18.30 -1.33 6.53
N THR A 235 -18.19 -0.02 6.76
CA THR A 235 -18.08 0.97 5.68
C THR A 235 -16.88 0.70 4.77
N ARG A 236 -15.71 0.37 5.32
CA ARG A 236 -14.51 0.01 4.54
C ARG A 236 -14.72 -1.26 3.71
N ARG A 237 -15.35 -2.30 4.28
CA ARG A 237 -15.70 -3.51 3.54
C ARG A 237 -16.60 -3.21 2.35
N ASP A 238 -17.62 -2.39 2.55
CA ASP A 238 -18.54 -2.04 1.48
C ASP A 238 -17.86 -1.16 0.41
N ALA A 239 -16.97 -0.26 0.82
CA ALA A 239 -16.16 0.53 -0.10
C ALA A 239 -15.22 -0.34 -0.96
N VAL A 240 -14.52 -1.30 -0.35
CA VAL A 240 -13.67 -2.26 -1.08
C VAL A 240 -14.49 -3.11 -2.06
N ARG A 241 -15.69 -3.57 -1.66
CA ARG A 241 -16.59 -4.31 -2.55
C ARG A 241 -17.08 -3.45 -3.71
N ALA A 242 -17.45 -2.20 -3.45
CA ALA A 242 -17.93 -1.27 -4.48
C ALA A 242 -16.85 -0.93 -5.52
N ARG A 243 -15.57 -0.97 -5.12
CA ARG A 243 -14.41 -0.77 -6.00
C ARG A 243 -13.84 -2.07 -6.57
N ALA A 244 -14.47 -3.23 -6.37
CA ALA A 244 -13.93 -4.49 -6.89
C ALA A 244 -13.74 -4.41 -8.42
N PHE A 245 -12.65 -4.98 -8.93
CA PHE A 245 -12.39 -4.98 -10.37
C PHE A 245 -13.47 -5.79 -11.11
N CYS A 246 -14.18 -5.13 -12.01
CA CYS A 246 -15.18 -5.72 -12.88
C CYS A 246 -14.77 -5.46 -14.34
N PRO A 247 -14.12 -6.42 -15.03
CA PRO A 247 -13.62 -6.20 -16.38
C PRO A 247 -14.77 -5.93 -17.35
N THR A 248 -14.59 -4.97 -18.25
CA THR A 248 -15.56 -4.71 -19.31
C THR A 248 -15.58 -5.90 -20.29
N ILE A 249 -16.74 -6.52 -20.44
CA ILE A 249 -16.92 -7.68 -21.33
C ILE A 249 -16.68 -7.25 -22.78
N GLY A 250 -15.87 -8.02 -23.49
CA GLY A 250 -15.63 -7.82 -24.93
C GLY A 250 -14.54 -6.81 -25.26
N LEU A 251 -13.79 -6.29 -24.28
CA LEU A 251 -12.59 -5.52 -24.58
C LEU A 251 -11.56 -6.39 -25.32
N PRO A 252 -10.92 -5.85 -26.37
CA PRO A 252 -9.93 -6.60 -27.12
C PRO A 252 -8.63 -6.73 -26.33
N ASN A 253 -7.96 -7.87 -26.51
CA ASN A 253 -6.62 -8.15 -25.98
C ASN A 253 -5.51 -7.74 -26.97
N SER A 254 -5.87 -7.23 -28.15
CA SER A 254 -4.90 -6.76 -29.13
C SER A 254 -4.22 -5.49 -28.60
N ALA A 255 -2.90 -5.57 -28.39
CA ALA A 255 -2.12 -4.42 -27.98
C ALA A 255 -2.08 -3.36 -29.10
N ALA A 256 -2.22 -2.10 -28.71
CA ALA A 256 -1.98 -0.93 -29.56
C ALA A 256 -0.86 -0.08 -28.93
N PRO A 257 -0.17 0.78 -29.70
CA PRO A 257 0.73 1.77 -29.13
C PRO A 257 0.04 2.54 -28.01
N ALA A 258 0.77 2.80 -26.93
CA ALA A 258 0.25 3.59 -25.82
C ALA A 258 -0.25 4.95 -26.32
N PRO A 259 -1.37 5.46 -25.77
CA PRO A 259 -1.86 6.80 -26.12
C PRO A 259 -0.79 7.84 -25.78
N ASP A 260 -0.76 8.95 -26.50
CA ASP A 260 0.17 10.02 -26.17
C ASP A 260 0.01 10.45 -24.70
N PRO A 261 1.12 10.72 -23.99
CA PRO A 261 1.06 11.17 -22.61
C PRO A 261 0.38 12.54 -22.58
N SER A 262 -0.85 12.58 -22.04
CA SER A 262 -1.65 13.79 -21.85
C SER A 262 -1.07 14.71 -20.77
#